data_AF-A0A7M7GL07-F1
#
_entry.id   AF-A0A7M7GL07-F1
#
_cell.length_a   1.000
_cell.length_b   1.000
_cell.length_c   1.000
_cell.angle_alpha   90.00
_cell.angle_beta   90.00
_cell.angle_gamma   90.00
#
_symmetry.space_group_name_H-M   'P 1'
#
loop_
_entity.id
_entity.type
_entity.pdbx_description
1 polymer ?
#
loop_
_entity_poly.entity_id
_entity_poly.type
_entity_poly.pdbx_seq_one_letter_code
_entity_poly.pdbx_strand_id
1 'polypeptide(L)'
;MKAWKESVSLMLMARQKYIRSSLTNFQYNYNLLCLKRHQNSKFLPSTYVFPGGIIDPSDADLKWHDLFTTFGFDTNSFSSLTPNTSIRPQIFQFKSNELPKEISLRITAIRETFEECGILICKQSREDTFGWAQNIKISKSELHNWQTRVHNDAREFYTLCENFNCYPDLWSLYEWSNWLTPTYFTGRRYNTAFYLACISSLPQTFHEPTEIEDLKWDMPGNFLFSIPKIAFPPPQQYEIARIAKFESIDNLLDFAIDRSKIGVLLNLPVKVELLDGIVHVLPGDSMYPNQVNFLDKQIINRNDITIHEFRAISPIKNRMEFFNIQVKELYVQNFDSADGHLAPLQLKDISTAIVHKQIKP
;
A
#
# COMPACT_ATOMS: atom_id res chain seq x y z
N MET A 1 22.53 -8.38 -9.51
CA MET A 1 21.83 -7.66 -8.41
C MET A 1 20.36 -7.57 -8.76
N LYS A 2 19.45 -7.79 -7.79
CA LYS A 2 17.99 -7.64 -7.98
C LYS A 2 17.70 -6.19 -8.39
N ALA A 3 16.91 -5.97 -9.44
CA ALA A 3 16.68 -4.63 -10.01
C ALA A 3 15.73 -3.74 -9.18
N TRP A 4 15.19 -4.28 -8.09
CA TRP A 4 14.32 -3.61 -7.13
C TRP A 4 14.52 -4.20 -5.73
N LYS A 5 14.07 -3.47 -4.72
CA LYS A 5 13.83 -3.99 -3.37
C LYS A 5 12.38 -4.46 -3.25
N GLU A 6 12.14 -5.42 -2.39
CA GLU A 6 10.78 -5.84 -2.05
C GLU A 6 10.34 -5.10 -0.79
N SER A 7 9.07 -4.71 -0.76
CA SER A 7 8.51 -3.90 0.31
C SER A 7 7.02 -4.18 0.48
N VAL A 8 6.45 -3.63 1.53
CA VAL A 8 5.02 -3.69 1.82
C VAL A 8 4.48 -2.30 2.15
N SER A 9 3.17 -2.14 2.04
CA SER A 9 2.48 -0.92 2.43
C SER A 9 1.11 -1.27 3.00
N LEU A 10 0.76 -0.74 4.17
CA LEU A 10 -0.50 -1.03 4.85
C LEU A 10 -1.45 0.16 4.75
N MET A 11 -2.54 -0.03 4.04
CA MET A 11 -3.70 0.86 4.07
C MET A 11 -4.56 0.53 5.30
N LEU A 12 -4.40 1.32 6.36
CA LEU A 12 -5.13 1.12 7.61
C LEU A 12 -6.29 2.12 7.72
N MET A 13 -7.51 1.59 7.85
CA MET A 13 -8.71 2.40 8.08
C MET A 13 -9.23 2.20 9.49
N ALA A 14 -9.68 3.28 10.11
CA ALA A 14 -10.31 3.25 11.43
C ALA A 14 -11.72 3.83 11.37
N ARG A 15 -12.69 3.11 11.94
CA ARG A 15 -14.06 3.62 12.06
C ARG A 15 -14.08 4.92 12.86
N GLN A 16 -14.83 5.89 12.36
CA GLN A 16 -15.09 7.14 13.08
C GLN A 16 -16.10 6.91 14.19
N LYS A 17 -15.87 7.55 15.35
CA LYS A 17 -16.87 7.61 16.42
C LYS A 17 -18.05 8.51 16.05
N TYR A 18 -17.80 9.55 15.25
CA TYR A 18 -18.80 10.51 14.78
C TYR A 18 -18.54 10.82 13.31
N ILE A 19 -19.58 10.71 12.48
CA ILE A 19 -19.50 11.07 11.06
C ILE A 19 -19.29 12.59 10.98
N ARG A 20 -18.14 13.00 10.45
CA ARG A 20 -17.87 14.42 10.20
C ARG A 20 -18.42 14.80 8.82
N SER A 21 -18.70 16.08 8.59
CA SER A 21 -19.00 16.56 7.25
C SER A 21 -17.73 16.47 6.39
N SER A 22 -17.82 15.79 5.24
CA SER A 22 -16.74 15.80 4.25
C SER A 22 -16.73 17.11 3.49
N LEU A 23 -15.55 17.50 2.98
CA LEU A 23 -15.43 18.57 1.98
C LEU A 23 -15.91 18.13 0.59
N THR A 24 -16.31 16.86 0.46
CA THR A 24 -16.75 16.21 -0.77
C THR A 24 -18.23 15.84 -0.65
N ASN A 25 -18.87 15.46 -1.77
CA ASN A 25 -20.22 14.90 -1.76
C ASN A 25 -20.31 13.52 -1.08
N PHE A 26 -19.18 12.90 -0.73
CA PHE A 26 -19.13 11.59 -0.10
C PHE A 26 -19.18 11.68 1.42
N GLN A 27 -19.89 10.77 2.08
CA GLN A 27 -19.95 10.69 3.54
C GLN A 27 -19.25 9.45 4.07
N TYR A 28 -17.97 9.58 4.45
CA TYR A 28 -17.20 8.47 4.99
C TYR A 28 -17.46 8.27 6.48
N ASN A 29 -17.71 7.03 6.90
CA ASN A 29 -17.78 6.65 8.32
C ASN A 29 -16.42 6.18 8.90
N TYR A 30 -15.32 6.46 8.18
CA TYR A 30 -13.97 6.05 8.54
C TYR A 30 -12.89 7.05 8.13
N ASN A 31 -11.72 6.90 8.76
CA ASN A 31 -10.49 7.61 8.40
C ASN A 31 -9.46 6.63 7.87
N LEU A 32 -8.59 7.12 7.00
CA LEU A 32 -7.40 6.47 6.48
C LEU A 32 -6.16 7.06 7.16
N LEU A 33 -5.21 6.20 7.53
CA LEU A 33 -3.90 6.60 8.06
C LEU A 33 -2.93 6.92 6.93
N CYS A 34 -2.35 8.13 6.96
CA CYS A 34 -1.24 8.54 6.11
C CYS A 34 -0.13 9.17 6.97
N LEU A 35 1.12 8.90 6.62
CA LEU A 35 2.33 9.39 7.29
C LEU A 35 3.09 10.32 6.34
N LYS A 36 3.65 11.42 6.83
CA LYS A 36 4.54 12.26 6.03
C LYS A 36 5.98 11.85 6.28
N ARG A 37 6.68 11.40 5.24
CA ARG A 37 8.09 11.01 5.35
C ARG A 37 8.96 12.20 5.75
N HIS A 38 9.99 11.93 6.56
CA HIS A 38 10.97 12.94 6.92
C HIS A 38 11.73 13.48 5.69
N GLN A 39 12.10 14.76 5.71
CA GLN A 39 12.78 15.48 4.64
C GLN A 39 14.14 14.86 4.27
N ASN A 40 14.75 14.15 5.22
CA ASN A 40 16.01 13.42 5.00
C ASN A 40 15.82 12.03 4.41
N SER A 41 14.58 11.61 4.08
CA SER A 41 14.34 10.31 3.49
C SER A 41 15.04 10.18 2.13
N LYS A 42 15.69 9.03 1.92
CA LYS A 42 16.41 8.70 0.67
C LYS A 42 15.47 8.48 -0.52
N PHE A 43 14.16 8.36 -0.28
CA PHE A 43 13.16 8.13 -1.31
C PHE A 43 11.87 8.88 -0.94
N LEU A 44 11.43 9.78 -1.82
CA LEU A 44 10.21 10.61 -1.65
C LEU A 44 10.19 11.40 -0.32
N PRO A 45 11.17 12.30 -0.08
CA PRO A 45 11.18 13.14 1.11
C PRO A 45 9.94 14.05 1.19
N SER A 46 9.48 14.35 2.41
CA SER A 46 8.36 15.27 2.70
C SER A 46 7.05 14.94 1.96
N THR A 47 6.87 13.67 1.58
CA THR A 47 5.71 13.16 0.85
C THR A 47 4.83 12.34 1.77
N TYR A 48 3.50 12.40 1.61
CA TYR A 48 2.62 11.52 2.35
C TYR A 48 2.62 10.11 1.76
N VAL A 49 2.73 9.12 2.64
CA VAL A 49 2.76 7.71 2.35
C VAL A 49 1.81 6.93 3.28
N PHE A 50 1.36 5.74 2.92
CA PHE A 50 0.87 4.78 3.91
C PHE A 50 2.05 4.20 4.71
N PRO A 51 1.81 3.69 5.94
CA PRO A 51 2.82 2.96 6.67
C PRO A 51 3.39 1.79 5.86
N GLY A 52 4.68 1.53 5.99
CA GLY A 52 5.32 0.38 5.34
C GLY A 52 6.76 0.63 4.91
N GLY A 53 7.47 -0.47 4.68
CA GLY A 53 8.89 -0.43 4.38
C GLY A 53 9.39 -1.71 3.71
N ILE A 54 10.70 -1.90 3.80
CA ILE A 54 11.41 -2.98 3.12
C ILE A 54 11.25 -4.26 3.95
N ILE A 55 11.07 -5.41 3.27
CA ILE A 55 11.10 -6.70 3.97
C ILE A 55 12.46 -6.93 4.64
N ASP A 56 12.43 -7.35 5.90
CA ASP A 56 13.60 -7.83 6.62
C ASP A 56 13.62 -9.38 6.63
N PRO A 57 14.79 -10.05 6.53
CA PRO A 57 14.85 -11.51 6.62
C PRO A 57 14.22 -12.09 7.90
N SER A 58 14.22 -11.34 9.01
CA SER A 58 13.60 -11.76 10.26
C SER A 58 12.07 -11.87 10.19
N ASP A 59 11.43 -11.17 9.24
CA ASP A 59 9.98 -11.28 9.00
C ASP A 59 9.61 -12.64 8.37
N ALA A 60 10.58 -13.34 7.78
CA ALA A 60 10.41 -14.65 7.15
C ALA A 60 11.04 -15.80 7.94
N ASP A 61 11.52 -15.53 9.17
CA ASP A 61 12.12 -16.54 10.04
C ASP A 61 11.10 -17.61 10.44
N LEU A 62 11.52 -18.88 10.45
CA LEU A 62 10.64 -20.00 10.79
C LEU A 62 10.20 -19.98 12.26
N LYS A 63 10.93 -19.30 13.16
CA LYS A 63 10.56 -19.17 14.59
C LYS A 63 9.19 -18.52 14.81
N TRP A 64 8.68 -17.77 13.83
CA TRP A 64 7.32 -17.25 13.90
C TRP A 64 6.29 -18.37 14.02
N HIS A 65 6.51 -19.54 13.40
CA HIS A 65 5.64 -20.70 13.60
C HIS A 65 5.60 -21.14 15.06
N ASP A 66 6.74 -21.12 15.75
CA ASP A 66 6.81 -21.50 17.16
C ASP A 66 5.96 -20.54 18.00
N LEU A 67 6.08 -19.24 17.77
CA LEU A 67 5.24 -18.23 18.41
C LEU A 67 3.75 -18.48 18.13
N PHE A 68 3.34 -18.62 16.87
CA PHE A 68 1.95 -18.92 16.52
C PHE A 68 1.46 -20.24 17.16
N THR A 69 2.32 -21.25 17.29
CA THR A 69 1.98 -22.53 17.93
C THR A 69 1.63 -22.36 19.40
N THR A 70 2.27 -21.40 20.11
CA THR A 70 1.91 -21.09 21.51
C THR A 70 0.47 -20.57 21.66
N PHE A 71 -0.11 -20.01 20.60
CA PHE A 71 -1.51 -19.58 20.53
C PHE A 71 -2.44 -20.64 19.91
N GLY A 72 -1.93 -21.85 19.64
CA GLY A 72 -2.69 -22.98 19.13
C GLY A 72 -2.92 -22.98 17.62
N PHE A 73 -2.09 -22.28 16.86
CA PHE A 73 -2.06 -22.42 15.40
C PHE A 73 -1.18 -23.60 14.98
N ASP A 74 -1.58 -24.28 13.92
CA ASP A 74 -0.79 -25.32 13.25
C ASP A 74 -0.36 -24.84 11.85
N THR A 75 0.38 -25.67 11.12
CA THR A 75 0.81 -25.36 9.75
C THR A 75 -0.34 -25.17 8.78
N ASN A 76 -1.49 -25.81 9.01
CA ASN A 76 -2.67 -25.70 8.15
C ASN A 76 -3.44 -24.39 8.39
N SER A 77 -3.25 -23.76 9.55
CA SER A 77 -3.94 -22.53 9.94
C SER A 77 -3.67 -21.36 8.99
N PHE A 78 -2.53 -21.37 8.30
CA PHE A 78 -2.14 -20.32 7.34
C PHE A 78 -2.68 -20.56 5.92
N SER A 79 -3.26 -21.73 5.63
CA SER A 79 -3.79 -22.04 4.29
C SER A 79 -4.84 -21.03 3.82
N SER A 80 -5.65 -20.50 4.76
CA SER A 80 -6.66 -19.48 4.48
C SER A 80 -6.09 -18.12 4.05
N LEU A 81 -4.80 -17.87 4.28
CA LEU A 81 -4.12 -16.65 3.84
C LEU A 81 -3.68 -16.73 2.37
N THR A 82 -3.72 -17.92 1.77
CA THR A 82 -3.34 -18.15 0.39
C THR A 82 -4.55 -17.98 -0.52
N PRO A 83 -4.50 -17.11 -1.54
CA PRO A 83 -5.62 -16.93 -2.45
C PRO A 83 -5.80 -18.09 -3.42
N ASN A 84 -7.01 -18.19 -3.98
CA ASN A 84 -7.44 -19.19 -4.96
C ASN A 84 -6.91 -18.87 -6.36
N THR A 85 -5.59 -18.76 -6.51
CA THR A 85 -4.95 -18.56 -7.81
C THR A 85 -3.59 -19.26 -7.86
N SER A 86 -3.28 -19.84 -9.03
CA SER A 86 -1.96 -20.40 -9.32
C SER A 86 -0.98 -19.36 -9.87
N ILE A 87 -1.46 -18.20 -10.31
CA ILE A 87 -0.65 -17.13 -10.90
C ILE A 87 -0.48 -16.03 -9.84
N ARG A 88 0.76 -15.85 -9.38
CA ARG A 88 1.12 -14.90 -8.33
C ARG A 88 2.25 -13.99 -8.81
N PRO A 89 2.25 -12.70 -8.44
CA PRO A 89 3.39 -11.83 -8.70
C PRO A 89 4.68 -12.34 -8.04
N GLN A 90 5.83 -11.96 -8.60
CA GLN A 90 7.15 -12.45 -8.16
C GLN A 90 7.45 -12.18 -6.68
N ILE A 91 6.84 -11.15 -6.07
CA ILE A 91 7.03 -10.84 -4.64
C ILE A 91 6.52 -11.95 -3.72
N PHE A 92 5.60 -12.80 -4.19
CA PHE A 92 5.05 -13.92 -3.44
C PHE A 92 5.86 -15.21 -3.59
N GLN A 93 6.95 -15.20 -4.35
CA GLN A 93 7.87 -16.32 -4.43
C GLN A 93 8.76 -16.36 -3.18
N PHE A 94 8.87 -17.54 -2.56
CA PHE A 94 9.72 -17.80 -1.41
C PHE A 94 10.71 -18.94 -1.66
N LYS A 95 11.74 -19.02 -0.82
CA LYS A 95 12.75 -20.07 -0.86
C LYS A 95 12.39 -21.23 0.07
N SER A 96 13.00 -22.39 -0.15
CA SER A 96 13.04 -23.44 0.86
C SER A 96 13.75 -22.92 2.11
N ASN A 97 13.15 -23.11 3.29
CA ASN A 97 13.65 -22.66 4.61
C ASN A 97 13.35 -21.19 5.01
N GLU A 98 12.28 -20.59 4.47
CA GLU A 98 11.69 -19.36 5.00
C GLU A 98 10.16 -19.49 5.04
N LEU A 99 9.49 -18.62 5.79
CA LEU A 99 8.03 -18.54 5.77
C LEU A 99 7.50 -18.21 4.37
N PRO A 100 6.35 -18.79 3.96
CA PRO A 100 5.60 -18.33 2.81
C PRO A 100 5.42 -16.81 2.80
N LYS A 101 5.41 -16.20 1.61
CA LYS A 101 5.26 -14.73 1.46
C LYS A 101 3.90 -14.24 1.90
N GLU A 102 2.88 -15.09 1.81
CA GLU A 102 1.55 -14.88 2.36
C GLU A 102 1.61 -14.56 3.88
N ILE A 103 2.60 -15.10 4.59
CA ILE A 103 2.79 -14.88 6.03
C ILE A 103 3.79 -13.73 6.25
N SER A 104 5.00 -13.85 5.70
CA SER A 104 6.09 -12.93 6.01
C SER A 104 5.82 -11.49 5.58
N LEU A 105 5.15 -11.28 4.43
CA LEU A 105 4.79 -9.91 4.00
C LEU A 105 3.77 -9.25 4.94
N ARG A 106 2.86 -10.04 5.54
CA ARG A 106 1.92 -9.52 6.54
C ARG A 106 2.63 -9.18 7.85
N ILE A 107 3.59 -10.00 8.27
CA ILE A 107 4.47 -9.70 9.42
C ILE A 107 5.22 -8.39 9.19
N THR A 108 5.85 -8.22 8.01
CA THR A 108 6.51 -6.96 7.64
C THR A 108 5.56 -5.78 7.71
N ALA A 109 4.33 -5.91 7.19
CA ALA A 109 3.37 -4.80 7.18
C ALA A 109 3.00 -4.38 8.60
N ILE A 110 2.83 -5.34 9.51
CA ILE A 110 2.54 -5.09 10.92
C ILE A 110 3.76 -4.48 11.63
N ARG A 111 4.96 -5.03 11.41
CA ARG A 111 6.21 -4.51 12.00
C ARG A 111 6.45 -3.05 11.62
N GLU A 112 6.41 -2.75 10.32
CA GLU A 112 6.63 -1.39 9.80
C GLU A 112 5.55 -0.42 10.30
N THR A 113 4.29 -0.87 10.40
CA THR A 113 3.22 -0.06 10.99
C THR A 113 3.49 0.23 12.47
N PHE A 114 3.95 -0.76 13.23
CA PHE A 114 4.34 -0.52 14.62
C PHE A 114 5.53 0.45 14.72
N GLU A 115 6.57 0.22 13.92
CA GLU A 115 7.77 1.04 13.87
C GLU A 115 7.44 2.51 13.59
N GLU A 116 6.75 2.79 12.48
CA GLU A 116 6.53 4.15 12.01
C GLU A 116 5.42 4.90 12.77
N CYS A 117 4.41 4.20 13.31
CA CYS A 117 3.24 4.85 13.91
C CYS A 117 2.73 4.30 15.25
N GLY A 118 3.42 3.31 15.82
CA GLY A 118 3.17 2.79 17.16
C GLY A 118 1.92 1.92 17.30
N ILE A 119 1.29 1.53 16.19
CA ILE A 119 0.08 0.68 16.21
C ILE A 119 0.51 -0.78 16.14
N LEU A 120 0.38 -1.49 17.25
CA LEU A 120 0.69 -2.92 17.32
C LEU A 120 -0.53 -3.77 16.91
N ILE A 121 -0.61 -4.12 15.62
CA ILE A 121 -1.69 -4.94 15.05
C ILE A 121 -1.46 -6.42 15.39
N CYS A 122 -1.78 -6.78 16.63
CA CYS A 122 -1.59 -8.12 17.18
C CYS A 122 -2.81 -8.56 18.00
N LYS A 123 -2.88 -9.86 18.26
CA LYS A 123 -3.88 -10.50 19.12
C LYS A 123 -3.22 -11.26 20.26
N GLN A 124 -3.91 -11.36 21.39
CA GLN A 124 -3.49 -12.17 22.57
C GLN A 124 -4.32 -13.45 22.72
N SER A 125 -5.41 -13.58 21.97
CA SER A 125 -6.28 -14.75 21.95
C SER A 125 -6.76 -15.02 20.51
N ARG A 126 -7.34 -16.21 20.26
CA ARG A 126 -7.92 -16.59 18.97
C ARG A 126 -9.37 -16.13 18.79
N GLU A 127 -9.74 -15.01 19.41
CA GLU A 127 -11.08 -14.44 19.24
C GLU A 127 -11.32 -14.10 17.77
N ASP A 128 -12.46 -14.58 17.27
CA ASP A 128 -12.94 -14.21 15.95
C ASP A 128 -13.42 -12.77 15.99
N THR A 129 -12.84 -11.97 15.11
CA THR A 129 -13.11 -10.55 15.00
C THR A 129 -13.85 -10.22 13.72
N PHE A 130 -14.37 -11.23 13.01
CA PHE A 130 -15.09 -11.08 11.75
C PHE A 130 -14.32 -10.22 10.75
N GLY A 131 -13.01 -10.45 10.69
CA GLY A 131 -12.09 -9.75 9.80
C GLY A 131 -11.61 -8.37 10.25
N TRP A 132 -12.10 -7.85 11.38
CA TRP A 132 -11.61 -6.59 11.95
C TRP A 132 -10.26 -6.77 12.64
N ALA A 133 -9.29 -5.92 12.27
CA ALA A 133 -7.99 -5.88 12.89
C ALA A 133 -8.10 -5.48 14.37
N GLN A 134 -7.34 -6.16 15.22
CA GLN A 134 -7.15 -5.77 16.62
C GLN A 134 -5.84 -5.02 16.79
N ASN A 135 -5.76 -4.20 17.84
CA ASN A 135 -4.51 -3.61 18.27
C ASN A 135 -4.31 -3.81 19.78
N ILE A 136 -3.06 -3.96 20.18
CA ILE A 136 -2.67 -4.00 21.59
C ILE A 136 -2.19 -2.61 21.99
N LYS A 137 -2.74 -2.11 23.10
CA LYS A 137 -2.34 -0.84 23.67
C LYS A 137 -1.04 -1.01 24.45
N ILE A 138 -0.01 -0.26 24.04
CA ILE A 138 1.25 -0.16 24.77
C ILE A 138 1.27 1.17 25.54
N SER A 139 1.78 1.15 26.77
CA SER A 139 1.94 2.36 27.57
C SER A 139 2.85 3.36 26.85
N LYS A 140 2.60 4.67 26.98
CA LYS A 140 3.43 5.69 26.32
C LYS A 140 4.92 5.57 26.68
N SER A 141 5.21 5.17 27.92
CA SER A 141 6.57 4.99 28.44
C SER A 141 7.31 3.84 27.77
N GLU A 142 6.63 2.73 27.47
CA GLU A 142 7.25 1.57 26.83
C GLU A 142 7.26 1.69 25.32
N LEU A 143 6.26 2.38 24.75
CA LEU A 143 6.07 2.45 23.30
C LEU A 143 7.30 3.03 22.59
N HIS A 144 7.83 4.16 23.05
CA HIS A 144 8.98 4.79 22.42
C HIS A 144 10.23 3.91 22.48
N ASN A 145 10.43 3.19 23.58
CA ASN A 145 11.53 2.24 23.73
C ASN A 145 11.40 1.10 22.71
N TRP A 146 10.22 0.50 22.62
CA TRP A 146 9.96 -0.58 21.68
C TRP A 146 10.05 -0.14 20.21
N GLN A 147 9.49 1.03 19.85
CA GLN A 147 9.64 1.58 18.51
C GLN A 147 11.12 1.78 18.15
N THR A 148 11.91 2.35 19.06
CA THR A 148 13.35 2.53 18.87
C THR A 148 14.08 1.20 18.69
N ARG A 149 13.73 0.17 19.47
CA ARG A 149 14.34 -1.16 19.36
C ARG A 149 14.01 -1.81 18.02
N VAL A 150 12.74 -1.82 17.63
CA VAL A 150 12.29 -2.42 16.36
C VAL A 150 12.87 -1.67 15.15
N HIS A 151 12.91 -0.34 15.21
CA HIS A 151 13.53 0.50 14.18
C HIS A 151 15.01 0.18 13.96
N ASN A 152 15.76 0.01 15.06
CA ASN A 152 17.18 -0.31 14.99
C ASN A 152 17.44 -1.78 14.61
N ASP A 153 16.52 -2.68 14.93
CA ASP A 153 16.65 -4.11 14.68
C ASP A 153 15.27 -4.79 14.53
N ALA A 154 14.92 -5.14 13.29
CA ALA A 154 13.65 -5.78 12.97
C ALA A 154 13.39 -7.08 13.76
N ARG A 155 14.45 -7.77 14.21
CA ARG A 155 14.32 -8.98 15.04
C ARG A 155 13.64 -8.72 16.39
N GLU A 156 13.76 -7.49 16.89
CA GLU A 156 13.14 -7.06 18.15
C GLU A 156 11.61 -7.03 18.06
N PHE A 157 11.03 -7.06 16.86
CA PHE A 157 9.58 -7.19 16.70
C PHE A 157 9.06 -8.55 17.18
N TYR A 158 9.84 -9.61 16.98
CA TYR A 158 9.53 -10.93 17.55
C TYR A 158 9.62 -10.89 19.09
N THR A 159 10.69 -10.30 19.64
CA THR A 159 10.88 -10.13 21.09
C THR A 159 9.75 -9.29 21.72
N LEU A 160 9.27 -8.28 21.00
CA LEU A 160 8.12 -7.47 21.39
C LEU A 160 6.86 -8.34 21.48
N CYS A 161 6.59 -9.18 20.48
CA CYS A 161 5.44 -10.08 20.48
C CYS A 161 5.49 -11.06 21.66
N GLU A 162 6.67 -11.63 21.96
CA GLU A 162 6.87 -12.48 23.14
C GLU A 162 6.61 -11.71 24.44
N ASN A 163 7.16 -10.50 24.57
CA ASN A 163 7.01 -9.67 25.78
C ASN A 163 5.55 -9.31 26.07
N PHE A 164 4.75 -9.00 25.05
CA PHE A 164 3.33 -8.68 25.19
C PHE A 164 2.42 -9.92 25.13
N ASN A 165 3.00 -11.12 25.08
CA ASN A 165 2.29 -12.39 24.91
C ASN A 165 1.23 -12.28 23.80
N CYS A 166 1.68 -11.90 22.60
CA CYS A 166 0.82 -11.70 21.44
C CYS A 166 1.42 -12.26 20.16
N TYR A 167 0.59 -12.33 19.11
CA TYR A 167 0.99 -12.70 17.77
C TYR A 167 0.47 -11.68 16.74
N PRO A 168 1.18 -11.47 15.60
CA PRO A 168 0.72 -10.58 14.54
C PRO A 168 -0.63 -11.01 13.97
N ASP A 169 -1.60 -10.08 13.85
CA ASP A 169 -2.96 -10.38 13.38
C ASP A 169 -3.02 -10.51 11.84
N LEU A 170 -2.47 -11.60 11.32
CA LEU A 170 -2.31 -11.81 9.87
C LEU A 170 -3.64 -11.86 9.12
N TRP A 171 -4.67 -12.48 9.73
CA TRP A 171 -5.95 -12.75 9.09
C TRP A 171 -6.81 -11.50 8.87
N SER A 172 -6.47 -10.39 9.54
CA SER A 172 -7.13 -9.10 9.35
C SER A 172 -6.44 -8.21 8.29
N LEU A 173 -5.38 -8.71 7.63
CA LEU A 173 -4.69 -8.04 6.53
C LEU A 173 -5.04 -8.70 5.18
N TYR A 174 -5.73 -7.94 4.33
CA TYR A 174 -6.22 -8.39 3.03
C TYR A 174 -5.30 -7.94 1.91
N GLU A 175 -4.88 -8.86 1.05
CA GLU A 175 -4.10 -8.51 -0.15
C GLU A 175 -4.92 -7.59 -1.05
N TRP A 176 -4.39 -6.38 -1.30
CA TRP A 176 -5.09 -5.33 -2.01
C TRP A 176 -4.54 -5.13 -3.42
N SER A 177 -3.24 -4.86 -3.55
CA SER A 177 -2.59 -4.69 -4.85
C SER A 177 -1.09 -4.96 -4.80
N ASN A 178 -0.45 -5.11 -5.96
CA ASN A 178 1.00 -5.17 -6.07
C ASN A 178 1.49 -4.13 -7.08
N TRP A 179 2.51 -3.36 -6.72
CA TRP A 179 3.06 -2.28 -7.57
C TRP A 179 4.56 -2.42 -7.74
N LEU A 180 5.04 -2.39 -8.99
CA LEU A 180 6.45 -2.31 -9.30
C LEU A 180 6.79 -0.91 -9.81
N THR A 181 7.81 -0.31 -9.22
CA THR A 181 8.32 1.00 -9.65
C THR A 181 8.72 0.94 -11.13
N PRO A 182 8.28 1.90 -11.96
CA PRO A 182 8.53 1.89 -13.40
C PRO A 182 10.00 1.74 -13.77
N THR A 183 10.27 1.08 -14.89
CA THR A 183 11.63 0.79 -15.38
C THR A 183 12.40 2.02 -15.84
N TYR A 184 11.71 3.09 -16.25
CA TYR A 184 12.35 4.35 -16.64
C TYR A 184 12.80 5.17 -15.44
N PHE A 185 12.35 4.83 -14.23
CA PHE A 185 12.72 5.53 -13.01
C PHE A 185 14.18 5.23 -12.66
N THR A 186 15.02 6.27 -12.60
CA THR A 186 16.48 6.16 -12.42
C THR A 186 16.91 6.06 -10.95
N GLY A 187 15.96 6.14 -10.02
CA GLY A 187 16.19 5.97 -8.58
C GLY A 187 16.06 4.53 -8.11
N ARG A 188 15.94 4.34 -6.80
CA ARG A 188 15.64 3.03 -6.21
C ARG A 188 14.25 2.58 -6.66
N ARG A 189 14.15 1.34 -7.13
CA ARG A 189 12.90 0.70 -7.52
C ARG A 189 12.44 -0.26 -6.42
N TYR A 190 11.14 -0.34 -6.25
CA TYR A 190 10.47 -1.17 -5.26
C TYR A 190 9.39 -2.01 -5.93
N ASN A 191 9.30 -3.27 -5.53
CA ASN A 191 8.15 -4.15 -5.73
C ASN A 191 7.39 -4.22 -4.42
N THR A 192 6.20 -3.61 -4.36
CA THR A 192 5.48 -3.37 -3.11
C THR A 192 4.16 -4.14 -3.10
N ALA A 193 3.95 -4.99 -2.09
CA ALA A 193 2.63 -5.55 -1.81
C ALA A 193 1.84 -4.59 -0.90
N PHE A 194 0.64 -4.22 -1.33
CA PHE A 194 -0.28 -3.40 -0.55
C PHE A 194 -1.26 -4.31 0.17
N TYR A 195 -1.41 -4.08 1.46
CA TYR A 195 -2.42 -4.72 2.30
C TYR A 195 -3.44 -3.69 2.76
N LEU A 196 -4.66 -4.16 3.01
CA LEU A 196 -5.76 -3.38 3.58
C LEU A 196 -6.15 -3.98 4.93
N ALA A 197 -6.33 -3.14 5.94
CA ALA A 197 -6.87 -3.55 7.24
C ALA A 197 -7.87 -2.51 7.77
N CYS A 198 -8.92 -3.00 8.43
CA CYS A 198 -9.95 -2.16 9.05
C CYS A 198 -9.95 -2.37 10.57
N ILE A 199 -9.94 -1.28 11.34
CA ILE A 199 -10.02 -1.30 12.80
C ILE A 199 -11.28 -0.62 13.30
N SER A 200 -11.90 -1.22 14.33
CA SER A 200 -13.23 -0.85 14.82
C SER A 200 -13.28 0.51 15.52
N SER A 201 -12.14 1.06 15.90
CA SER A 201 -12.01 2.39 16.50
C SER A 201 -10.63 2.97 16.26
N LEU A 202 -10.52 4.29 16.34
CA LEU A 202 -9.26 5.01 16.15
C LEU A 202 -8.23 4.58 17.22
N PRO A 203 -7.11 3.94 16.84
CA PRO A 203 -6.07 3.57 17.80
C PRO A 203 -5.30 4.81 18.23
N GLN A 204 -4.57 4.66 19.34
CA GLN A 204 -3.57 5.63 19.72
C GLN A 204 -2.37 5.51 18.78
N THR A 205 -1.87 6.64 18.28
CA THR A 205 -0.77 6.68 17.31
C THR A 205 0.35 7.58 17.75
N PHE A 206 1.58 7.16 17.48
CA PHE A 206 2.80 7.91 17.76
C PHE A 206 3.79 7.70 16.62
N HIS A 207 4.11 8.78 15.91
CA HIS A 207 5.08 8.68 14.84
C HIS A 207 6.50 8.58 15.40
N GLU A 208 7.35 7.80 14.73
CA GLU A 208 8.78 7.76 15.00
C GLU A 208 9.44 8.99 14.34
N PRO A 209 10.05 9.92 15.12
CA PRO A 209 10.44 11.24 14.63
C PRO A 209 11.66 11.26 13.70
N THR A 210 12.43 10.18 13.59
CA THR A 210 13.57 10.11 12.67
C THR A 210 13.14 9.75 11.24
N GLU A 211 12.08 8.95 11.10
CA GLU A 211 11.52 8.48 9.83
C GLU A 211 10.35 9.37 9.34
N ILE A 212 9.53 9.86 10.28
CA ILE A 212 8.22 10.46 10.02
C ILE A 212 8.11 11.88 10.61
N GLU A 213 7.68 12.83 9.80
CA GLU A 213 7.47 14.24 10.18
C GLU A 213 6.05 14.53 10.67
N ASP A 214 5.07 13.80 10.16
CA ASP A 214 3.65 14.02 10.47
C ASP A 214 2.86 12.72 10.31
N LEU A 215 1.76 12.61 11.05
CA LEU A 215 0.84 11.49 11.03
C LEU A 215 -0.58 12.01 10.99
N LYS A 216 -1.35 11.57 9.99
CA LYS A 216 -2.70 12.05 9.76
C LYS A 216 -3.69 10.90 9.63
N TRP A 217 -4.77 10.98 10.41
CA TRP A 217 -6.01 10.25 10.16
C TRP A 217 -7.03 11.20 9.55
N ASP A 218 -7.44 10.94 8.32
CA ASP A 218 -8.43 11.77 7.62
C ASP A 218 -9.29 10.92 6.68
N MET A 219 -10.41 11.48 6.21
CA MET A 219 -11.26 10.79 5.24
C MET A 219 -10.53 10.61 3.90
N PRO A 220 -10.72 9.49 3.19
CA PRO A 220 -10.13 9.27 1.86
C PRO A 220 -10.38 10.44 0.90
N GLY A 221 -11.62 10.96 0.86
CA GLY A 221 -11.96 12.12 0.04
C GLY A 221 -11.17 13.37 0.40
N ASN A 222 -10.86 13.60 1.68
CA ASN A 222 -10.07 14.76 2.07
C ASN A 222 -8.63 14.64 1.56
N PHE A 223 -8.04 13.45 1.48
CA PHE A 223 -6.72 13.28 0.87
C PHE A 223 -6.69 13.58 -0.64
N LEU A 224 -7.80 13.34 -1.34
CA LEU A 224 -7.88 13.53 -2.81
C LEU A 224 -8.27 14.95 -3.22
N PHE A 225 -9.15 15.60 -2.46
CA PHE A 225 -9.86 16.80 -2.91
C PHE A 225 -9.59 18.06 -2.07
N SER A 226 -8.90 17.95 -0.91
CA SER A 226 -8.63 19.12 -0.06
C SER A 226 -7.60 20.08 -0.64
N ILE A 227 -7.69 21.35 -0.23
CA ILE A 227 -6.70 22.39 -0.50
C ILE A 227 -6.03 22.79 0.84
N PRO A 228 -4.69 22.88 0.92
CA PRO A 228 -3.71 22.60 -0.13
C PRO A 228 -3.64 21.11 -0.48
N LYS A 229 -3.35 20.82 -1.75
CA LYS A 229 -3.28 19.44 -2.26
C LYS A 229 -2.09 18.71 -1.63
N ILE A 230 -2.38 17.63 -0.94
CA ILE A 230 -1.37 16.72 -0.41
C ILE A 230 -0.75 15.94 -1.57
N ALA A 231 0.57 15.91 -1.65
CA ALA A 231 1.28 15.15 -2.67
C ALA A 231 1.44 13.69 -2.24
N PHE A 232 0.97 12.78 -3.09
CA PHE A 232 1.14 11.33 -2.93
C PHE A 232 1.97 10.74 -4.07
N PRO A 233 2.68 9.63 -3.84
CA PRO A 233 3.25 8.84 -4.94
C PRO A 233 2.14 8.23 -5.79
N PRO A 234 2.36 8.00 -7.10
CA PRO A 234 1.31 7.52 -8.01
C PRO A 234 0.55 6.26 -7.53
N PRO A 235 1.21 5.20 -7.02
CA PRO A 235 0.49 4.03 -6.49
C PRO A 235 -0.49 4.39 -5.38
N GLN A 236 -0.09 5.25 -4.45
CA GLN A 236 -0.94 5.58 -3.31
C GLN A 236 -2.12 6.44 -3.71
N GLN A 237 -1.91 7.44 -4.55
CA GLN A 237 -3.01 8.24 -5.06
C GLN A 237 -4.04 7.37 -5.79
N TYR A 238 -3.57 6.39 -6.56
CA TYR A 238 -4.43 5.43 -7.26
C TYR A 238 -5.22 4.55 -6.27
N GLU A 239 -4.58 4.03 -5.22
CA GLU A 239 -5.27 3.21 -4.22
C GLU A 239 -6.23 4.03 -3.33
N ILE A 240 -5.89 5.28 -2.98
CA ILE A 240 -6.82 6.19 -2.28
C ILE A 240 -8.06 6.42 -3.16
N ALA A 241 -7.89 6.61 -4.47
CA ALA A 241 -8.99 6.78 -5.42
C ALA A 241 -9.88 5.53 -5.55
N ARG A 242 -9.36 4.32 -5.28
CA ARG A 242 -10.16 3.09 -5.20
C ARG A 242 -10.96 3.02 -3.91
N ILE A 243 -10.32 3.21 -2.76
CA ILE A 243 -11.02 3.11 -1.47
C ILE A 243 -12.02 4.25 -1.27
N ALA A 244 -11.79 5.43 -1.86
CA ALA A 244 -12.73 6.55 -1.81
C ALA A 244 -14.08 6.26 -2.49
N LYS A 245 -14.22 5.12 -3.20
CA LYS A 245 -15.52 4.65 -3.70
C LYS A 245 -16.43 4.08 -2.59
N PHE A 246 -15.88 3.79 -1.43
CA PHE A 246 -16.63 3.26 -0.30
C PHE A 246 -16.88 4.35 0.73
N GLU A 247 -18.14 4.60 1.03
CA GLU A 247 -18.53 5.49 2.15
C GLU A 247 -18.55 4.73 3.49
N SER A 248 -18.80 3.42 3.44
CA SER A 248 -18.86 2.53 4.60
C SER A 248 -17.61 1.66 4.69
N ILE A 249 -16.95 1.71 5.85
CA ILE A 249 -15.85 0.80 6.18
C ILE A 249 -16.28 -0.67 6.22
N ASP A 250 -17.55 -0.96 6.55
CA ASP A 250 -18.09 -2.31 6.55
C ASP A 250 -18.12 -2.87 5.12
N ASN A 251 -18.68 -2.11 4.18
CA ASN A 251 -18.70 -2.50 2.77
C ASN A 251 -17.28 -2.61 2.18
N LEU A 252 -16.36 -1.75 2.62
CA LEU A 252 -14.96 -1.82 2.21
C LEU A 252 -14.29 -3.09 2.76
N LEU A 253 -14.55 -3.45 4.02
CA LEU A 253 -14.03 -4.65 4.65
C LEU A 253 -14.59 -5.91 3.98
N ASP A 254 -15.90 -5.99 3.77
CA ASP A 254 -16.55 -7.11 3.10
C ASP A 254 -15.97 -7.30 1.69
N PHE A 255 -15.83 -6.21 0.94
CA PHE A 255 -15.19 -6.23 -0.37
C PHE A 255 -13.74 -6.73 -0.29
N ALA A 256 -12.94 -6.24 0.67
CA ALA A 256 -11.55 -6.65 0.83
C ALA A 256 -11.41 -8.14 1.19
N ILE A 257 -12.27 -8.64 2.08
CA ILE A 257 -12.33 -10.06 2.45
C ILE A 257 -12.56 -10.91 1.21
N ASP A 258 -13.60 -10.61 0.42
CA ASP A 258 -13.95 -11.41 -0.75
C ASP A 258 -12.93 -11.28 -1.88
N ARG A 259 -12.49 -10.06 -2.19
CA ARG A 259 -11.52 -9.78 -3.25
C ARG A 259 -10.16 -10.41 -2.95
N SER A 260 -9.73 -10.43 -1.69
CA SER A 260 -8.43 -11.00 -1.32
C SER A 260 -8.29 -12.48 -1.69
N LYS A 261 -9.40 -13.23 -1.75
CA LYS A 261 -9.43 -14.65 -2.15
C LYS A 261 -9.00 -14.88 -3.60
N ILE A 262 -9.04 -13.86 -4.46
CA ILE A 262 -8.68 -13.96 -5.89
C ILE A 262 -7.16 -13.82 -6.07
N GLY A 263 -6.47 -13.14 -5.15
CA GLY A 263 -5.06 -12.75 -5.28
C GLY A 263 -4.88 -11.46 -6.09
N VAL A 264 -3.65 -10.96 -6.19
CA VAL A 264 -3.34 -9.66 -6.81
C VAL A 264 -2.57 -9.80 -8.12
N LEU A 265 -2.79 -8.87 -9.05
CA LEU A 265 -1.96 -8.71 -10.23
C LEU A 265 -0.91 -7.61 -10.02
N LEU A 266 0.18 -7.70 -10.79
CA LEU A 266 1.24 -6.71 -10.76
C LEU A 266 0.85 -5.46 -11.58
N ASN A 267 0.83 -4.31 -10.92
CA ASN A 267 0.73 -3.00 -11.55
C ASN A 267 2.12 -2.45 -11.84
N LEU A 268 2.50 -2.44 -13.12
CA LEU A 268 3.73 -1.81 -13.60
C LEU A 268 3.36 -0.72 -14.61
N PRO A 269 3.48 0.57 -14.26
CA PRO A 269 3.20 1.65 -15.20
C PRO A 269 4.20 1.67 -16.37
N VAL A 270 3.68 1.77 -17.59
CA VAL A 270 4.48 1.99 -18.80
C VAL A 270 4.35 3.44 -19.25
N LYS A 271 5.47 4.09 -19.55
CA LYS A 271 5.49 5.50 -19.96
C LYS A 271 5.17 5.63 -21.44
N VAL A 272 4.24 6.51 -21.77
CA VAL A 272 3.99 6.99 -23.13
C VAL A 272 4.35 8.48 -23.17
N GLU A 273 5.30 8.84 -24.01
CA GLU A 273 5.64 10.25 -24.28
C GLU A 273 4.77 10.76 -25.44
N LEU A 274 4.11 11.89 -25.22
CA LEU A 274 3.16 12.51 -26.14
C LEU A 274 3.56 13.97 -26.37
N LEU A 275 2.96 14.62 -27.37
CA LEU A 275 3.29 15.98 -27.79
C LEU A 275 3.17 17.01 -26.65
N ASP A 276 2.16 16.87 -25.80
CA ASP A 276 1.78 17.81 -24.75
C ASP A 276 1.89 17.22 -23.32
N GLY A 277 2.56 16.08 -23.16
CA GLY A 277 2.74 15.48 -21.85
C GLY A 277 3.20 14.03 -21.83
N ILE A 278 3.03 13.40 -20.66
CA ILE A 278 3.36 12.01 -20.40
C ILE A 278 2.09 11.29 -19.93
N VAL A 279 1.91 10.05 -20.36
CA VAL A 279 0.87 9.17 -19.84
C VAL A 279 1.52 7.92 -19.27
N HIS A 280 1.10 7.54 -18.06
CA HIS A 280 1.41 6.24 -17.50
C HIS A 280 0.22 5.32 -17.73
N VAL A 281 0.33 4.42 -18.72
CA VAL A 281 -0.68 3.38 -18.95
C VAL A 281 -0.45 2.24 -17.96
N LEU A 282 -1.55 1.72 -17.41
CA LEU A 282 -1.56 0.63 -16.42
C LEU A 282 -2.18 -0.64 -17.04
N PRO A 283 -2.00 -1.81 -16.41
CA PRO A 283 -2.65 -3.03 -16.87
C PRO A 283 -4.16 -2.85 -17.07
N GLY A 284 -4.66 -3.43 -18.17
CA GLY A 284 -6.06 -3.31 -18.61
C GLY A 284 -6.36 -2.08 -19.47
N ASP A 285 -5.43 -1.13 -19.59
CA ASP A 285 -5.52 -0.07 -20.59
C ASP A 285 -5.31 -0.64 -22.01
N SER A 286 -6.08 -0.18 -23.00
CA SER A 286 -5.98 -0.69 -24.38
C SER A 286 -4.63 -0.38 -25.05
N MET A 287 -3.89 0.60 -24.52
CA MET A 287 -2.56 0.98 -24.99
C MET A 287 -1.45 0.36 -24.12
N TYR A 288 -1.80 -0.48 -23.14
CA TYR A 288 -0.82 -1.23 -22.36
C TYR A 288 -0.17 -2.32 -23.23
N PRO A 289 1.17 -2.47 -23.22
CA PRO A 289 1.82 -3.51 -24.00
C PRO A 289 1.40 -4.92 -23.58
N ASN A 290 1.25 -5.82 -24.55
CA ASN A 290 0.96 -7.24 -24.30
C ASN A 290 2.08 -7.94 -23.52
N GLN A 291 3.32 -7.45 -23.62
CA GLN A 291 4.47 -7.94 -22.89
C GLN A 291 5.26 -6.77 -22.32
N VAL A 292 5.62 -6.86 -21.04
CA VAL A 292 6.38 -5.83 -20.34
C VAL A 292 7.61 -6.46 -19.71
N ASN A 293 8.79 -5.96 -20.08
CA ASN A 293 10.05 -6.39 -19.47
C ASN A 293 10.32 -5.55 -18.20
N PHE A 294 10.67 -6.22 -17.10
CA PHE A 294 10.88 -5.57 -15.79
C PHE A 294 12.25 -4.92 -15.63
N LEU A 295 13.17 -5.12 -16.57
CA LEU A 295 14.55 -4.63 -16.58
C LEU A 295 14.75 -3.51 -17.61
N ASP A 296 14.21 -3.69 -18.83
CA ASP A 296 14.39 -2.72 -19.92
C ASP A 296 13.52 -1.48 -19.72
N LYS A 297 14.01 -0.32 -20.18
CA LYS A 297 13.22 0.93 -20.13
C LYS A 297 11.98 0.83 -21.02
N GLN A 298 10.83 0.66 -20.39
CA GLN A 298 9.51 0.70 -21.02
C GLN A 298 9.06 2.16 -21.28
N ILE A 299 9.43 2.67 -22.45
CA ILE A 299 8.99 3.99 -22.95
C ILE A 299 8.46 3.83 -24.37
N ILE A 300 7.21 4.23 -24.59
CA ILE A 300 6.56 4.31 -25.89
C ILE A 300 6.61 5.76 -26.35
N ASN A 301 7.21 6.03 -27.50
CA ASN A 301 7.25 7.39 -28.06
C ASN A 301 6.07 7.59 -29.03
N ARG A 302 5.21 8.57 -28.73
CA ARG A 302 4.08 9.02 -29.55
C ARG A 302 4.03 10.55 -29.56
N ASN A 303 5.20 11.18 -29.71
CA ASN A 303 5.34 12.65 -29.75
C ASN A 303 4.67 13.31 -30.97
N ASP A 304 4.02 12.53 -31.82
CA ASP A 304 3.22 12.93 -32.97
C ASP A 304 1.77 13.32 -32.61
N ILE A 305 1.28 12.94 -31.43
CA ILE A 305 -0.11 13.17 -31.00
C ILE A 305 -0.20 13.72 -29.57
N THR A 306 -1.26 14.45 -29.30
CA THR A 306 -1.63 14.98 -27.98
C THR A 306 -2.24 13.91 -27.08
N ILE A 307 -2.28 14.15 -25.76
CA ILE A 307 -3.04 13.34 -24.79
C ILE A 307 -4.50 13.24 -25.20
N HIS A 308 -5.11 14.32 -25.70
CA HIS A 308 -6.49 14.31 -26.17
C HIS A 308 -6.71 13.33 -27.34
N GLU A 309 -5.85 13.38 -28.36
CA GLU A 309 -5.90 12.44 -29.49
C GLU A 309 -5.61 11.01 -29.04
N PHE A 310 -4.64 10.82 -28.14
CA PHE A 310 -4.32 9.52 -27.54
C PHE A 310 -5.52 8.92 -26.78
N ARG A 311 -6.30 9.74 -26.06
CA ARG A 311 -7.55 9.32 -25.43
C ARG A 311 -8.58 8.89 -26.48
N ALA A 312 -8.72 9.62 -27.58
CA ALA A 312 -9.72 9.33 -28.61
C ALA A 312 -9.51 7.96 -29.27
N ILE A 313 -8.25 7.53 -29.47
CA ILE A 313 -7.90 6.24 -30.07
C ILE A 313 -7.89 5.07 -29.07
N SER A 314 -8.07 5.32 -27.76
CA SER A 314 -7.97 4.30 -26.70
C SER A 314 -9.36 3.83 -26.25
N PRO A 315 -9.86 2.64 -26.65
CA PRO A 315 -11.20 2.18 -26.27
C PRO A 315 -11.38 1.93 -24.76
N ILE A 316 -10.34 1.43 -24.08
CA ILE A 316 -10.33 1.15 -22.64
C ILE A 316 -9.19 1.94 -22.01
N LYS A 317 -9.45 2.63 -20.90
CA LYS A 317 -8.47 3.51 -20.26
C LYS A 317 -8.31 3.15 -18.80
N ASN A 318 -7.07 2.92 -18.41
CA ASN A 318 -6.62 2.82 -17.03
C ASN A 318 -5.25 3.48 -16.93
N ARG A 319 -5.21 4.79 -16.69
CA ARG A 319 -3.99 5.57 -16.87
C ARG A 319 -3.93 6.81 -15.99
N MET A 320 -2.70 7.29 -15.78
CA MET A 320 -2.43 8.59 -15.17
C MET A 320 -1.83 9.53 -16.21
N GLU A 321 -2.34 10.76 -16.30
CA GLU A 321 -1.99 11.70 -17.36
C GLU A 321 -1.36 12.97 -16.77
N PHE A 322 -0.24 13.36 -17.36
CA PHE A 322 0.67 14.39 -16.89
C PHE A 322 0.90 15.40 -18.01
N PHE A 323 0.13 16.49 -18.01
CA PHE A 323 0.32 17.60 -18.98
C PHE A 323 1.47 18.55 -18.60
N ASN A 324 2.09 18.33 -17.44
CA ASN A 324 3.29 18.99 -16.94
C ASN A 324 4.00 18.01 -15.97
N ILE A 325 4.78 18.51 -15.01
CA ILE A 325 5.50 17.68 -14.03
C ILE A 325 4.57 17.15 -12.91
N GLN A 326 3.25 17.36 -12.97
CA GLN A 326 2.28 16.86 -12.00
C GLN A 326 1.26 15.95 -12.69
N VAL A 327 0.77 14.91 -12.00
CA VAL A 327 -0.43 14.19 -12.46
C VAL A 327 -1.58 15.16 -12.47
N LYS A 328 -2.09 15.52 -13.63
CA LYS A 328 -3.33 16.31 -13.65
C LYS A 328 -4.55 15.41 -13.62
N GLU A 329 -4.49 14.20 -14.15
CA GLU A 329 -5.68 13.35 -14.22
C GLU A 329 -5.37 11.88 -13.92
N LEU A 330 -6.22 11.26 -13.09
CA LEU A 330 -6.36 9.81 -13.04
C LEU A 330 -7.55 9.48 -13.92
N TYR A 331 -7.29 8.94 -15.12
CA TYR A 331 -8.31 8.73 -16.15
C TYR A 331 -8.61 7.24 -16.28
N VAL A 332 -9.84 6.86 -15.93
CA VAL A 332 -10.33 5.48 -16.03
C VAL A 332 -11.68 5.44 -16.73
N GLN A 333 -11.80 4.62 -17.77
CA GLN A 333 -13.00 4.52 -18.60
C GLN A 333 -13.11 3.12 -19.21
N ASN A 334 -14.31 2.53 -19.14
CA ASN A 334 -14.63 1.20 -19.68
C ASN A 334 -13.68 0.09 -19.17
N PHE A 335 -13.15 0.24 -17.95
CA PHE A 335 -12.15 -0.65 -17.39
C PHE A 335 -12.74 -1.50 -16.28
N ASP A 336 -12.64 -2.82 -16.46
CA ASP A 336 -12.87 -3.83 -15.45
C ASP A 336 -11.55 -4.56 -15.17
N SER A 337 -11.21 -4.74 -13.90
CA SER A 337 -9.95 -5.39 -13.54
C SER A 337 -10.07 -6.91 -13.62
N ALA A 338 -9.06 -7.56 -14.22
CA ALA A 338 -9.04 -9.02 -14.39
C ALA A 338 -8.98 -9.80 -13.06
N ASP A 339 -8.53 -9.16 -11.98
CA ASP A 339 -8.47 -9.72 -10.62
C ASP A 339 -9.69 -9.36 -9.75
N GLY A 340 -10.79 -8.95 -10.37
CA GLY A 340 -12.03 -8.55 -9.67
C GLY A 340 -11.90 -7.24 -8.89
N HIS A 341 -10.79 -6.50 -9.05
CA HIS A 341 -10.59 -5.24 -8.37
C HIS A 341 -11.41 -4.10 -9.01
N LEU A 342 -11.86 -3.16 -8.18
CA LEU A 342 -12.51 -1.94 -8.65
C LEU A 342 -11.55 -1.00 -9.39
N ALA A 343 -12.06 -0.37 -10.45
CA ALA A 343 -11.48 0.85 -11.02
C ALA A 343 -11.36 1.95 -9.93
N PRO A 344 -10.35 2.84 -9.96
CA PRO A 344 -10.34 4.03 -9.11
C PRO A 344 -11.41 5.04 -9.54
N LEU A 345 -11.67 6.05 -8.69
CA LEU A 345 -12.39 7.26 -9.09
C LEU A 345 -11.60 8.00 -10.16
N GLN A 346 -12.30 8.58 -11.14
CA GLN A 346 -11.67 9.53 -12.05
C GLN A 346 -11.39 10.82 -11.28
N LEU A 347 -10.14 11.27 -11.31
CA LEU A 347 -9.70 12.46 -10.59
C LEU A 347 -9.15 13.49 -11.57
N LYS A 348 -9.38 14.77 -11.28
CA LYS A 348 -8.82 15.92 -12.01
C LYS A 348 -8.07 16.84 -11.06
N ASP A 349 -7.04 17.48 -11.61
CA ASP A 349 -6.10 18.36 -10.95
C ASP A 349 -5.55 17.76 -9.63
N ILE A 350 -4.80 16.67 -9.64
CA ILE A 350 -4.20 16.12 -8.40
C ILE A 350 -2.73 16.56 -8.26
N SER A 351 -2.15 16.42 -7.06
CA SER A 351 -0.73 16.63 -6.84
C SER A 351 -0.02 15.31 -6.59
N THR A 352 1.01 15.01 -7.37
CA THR A 352 1.90 13.86 -7.12
C THR A 352 3.27 14.27 -6.65
N ALA A 353 3.83 13.48 -5.74
CA ALA A 353 5.25 13.53 -5.44
C ALA A 353 6.03 12.81 -6.55
N ILE A 354 6.91 13.54 -7.25
CA ILE A 354 7.87 12.98 -8.19
C ILE A 354 9.26 13.21 -7.64
N VAL A 355 10.07 12.14 -7.55
CA VAL A 355 11.48 12.27 -7.20
C VAL A 355 12.22 12.86 -8.39
N HIS A 356 12.55 14.14 -8.32
CA HIS A 356 13.61 14.68 -9.15
C HIS A 356 14.95 14.44 -8.48
N LYS A 357 15.81 13.62 -9.11
CA LYS A 357 17.24 13.92 -9.02
C LYS A 357 17.42 15.20 -9.85
N GLN A 358 17.69 16.32 -9.19
CA GLN A 358 18.41 17.40 -9.86
C GLN A 358 19.67 16.75 -10.44
N ILE A 359 19.73 16.66 -11.77
CA ILE A 359 21.02 16.55 -12.44
C ILE A 359 21.68 17.88 -12.11
N LYS A 360 22.57 17.88 -11.10
CA LYS A 360 23.46 19.03 -10.92
C LYS A 360 24.21 19.21 -12.25
N PRO A 361 24.28 20.43 -12.78
CA PRO A 361 24.96 20.70 -14.04
C PRO A 361 26.44 20.27 -13.99
#